data_AF-A0A2N2MTE1-F1
#
_entry.id   AF-A0A2N2MTE1-F1
#
_cell.length_a   1.000
_cell.length_b   1.000
_cell.length_c   1.000
_cell.angle_alpha   90.00
_cell.angle_beta   90.00
_cell.angle_gamma   90.00
#
_symmetry.space_group_name_H-M   'P 1'
#
loop_
_entity.id
_entity.type
_entity.pdbx_description
1 polymer ?
#
loop_
_entity_poly.entity_id
_entity_poly.type
_entity_poly.pdbx_seq_one_letter_code
_entity_poly.pdbx_strand_id
1 'polypeptide(L)'
;MSTQTFRVNELIRVNEVRLIGPENENIGVVPIQKAMQIARDAELDLVEVAPNSEPPVCRVMDFGKFLYERTKKDKEARKAQTKIEVKEIRLRPKTNEHHRGFKTRDARKWLLEGNKVKVTIRFRGREITYPEIALEDLREIAQELADVAIIEQSPNIEGRTMGMVLGPLKSPAKKKAAENQDSDSQESQTQEA
;
A
#
# COMPACT_ATOMS: atom_id res chain seq x y z
N MET A 1 -0.63 12.25 -3.94
CA MET A 1 -1.77 12.21 -3.01
C MET A 1 -2.43 13.57 -3.07
N SER A 2 -3.62 13.65 -3.65
CA SER A 2 -4.42 14.86 -3.67
C SER A 2 -4.70 15.29 -2.23
N THR A 3 -4.13 16.41 -1.80
CA THR A 3 -4.49 17.07 -0.54
C THR A 3 -5.96 17.40 -0.65
N GLN A 4 -6.81 16.62 0.00
CA GLN A 4 -8.25 16.82 -0.08
C GLN A 4 -8.56 18.06 0.76
N THR A 5 -8.73 19.20 0.08
CA THR A 5 -9.04 20.48 0.71
C THR A 5 -10.52 20.48 1.08
N PHE A 6 -10.82 20.44 2.39
CA PHE A 6 -12.19 20.57 2.89
C PHE A 6 -12.60 22.05 2.85
N ARG A 7 -13.82 22.32 2.38
CA ARG A 7 -14.44 23.64 2.54
C ARG A 7 -15.19 23.65 3.87
N VAL A 8 -15.04 24.75 4.59
CA VAL A 8 -15.58 24.91 5.94
C VAL A 8 -16.29 26.26 6.03
N ASN A 9 -17.42 26.30 6.71
CA ASN A 9 -18.18 27.52 6.99
C ASN A 9 -18.42 28.35 5.71
N GLU A 10 -17.97 29.61 5.71
CA GLU A 10 -18.13 30.59 4.63
C GLU A 10 -17.42 30.19 3.32
N LEU A 11 -16.56 29.17 3.33
CA LEU A 11 -15.94 28.64 2.10
C LEU A 11 -16.94 27.82 1.27
N ILE A 12 -18.07 27.41 1.84
CA ILE A 12 -19.11 26.64 1.18
C ILE A 12 -20.03 27.62 0.42
N ARG A 13 -19.99 27.58 -0.93
CA ARG A 13 -20.66 28.55 -1.81
C ARG A 13 -21.93 28.02 -2.49
N VAL A 14 -22.57 27.01 -1.91
CA VAL A 14 -23.78 26.40 -2.48
C VAL A 14 -25.04 26.91 -1.77
N ASN A 15 -26.18 26.85 -2.45
CA ASN A 15 -27.45 27.37 -1.92
C ASN A 15 -28.08 26.39 -0.92
N GLU A 16 -28.01 25.09 -1.21
CA GLU A 16 -28.60 24.02 -0.42
C GLU A 16 -27.57 22.94 -0.12
N VAL A 17 -27.68 22.36 1.08
CA VAL A 17 -26.80 21.30 1.56
C VAL A 17 -27.61 20.21 2.24
N ARG A 18 -27.16 18.97 2.11
CA ARG A 18 -27.64 17.87 2.95
C ARG A 18 -26.90 17.92 4.28
N LEU A 19 -27.60 18.28 5.35
CA LEU A 19 -27.03 18.52 6.67
C LEU A 19 -27.10 17.29 7.56
N ILE A 20 -25.96 17.00 8.19
CA ILE A 20 -25.83 16.10 9.32
C ILE A 20 -25.50 16.96 10.55
N GLY A 21 -26.31 16.86 11.60
CA GLY A 21 -26.14 17.60 12.85
C GLY A 21 -24.97 17.09 13.70
N PRO A 22 -24.72 17.75 14.85
CA PRO A 22 -23.56 17.48 15.70
C PRO A 22 -23.56 16.08 16.31
N GLU A 23 -24.74 15.55 16.66
CA GLU A 23 -24.92 14.20 17.22
C GLU A 23 -25.10 13.12 16.14
N ASN A 24 -24.61 13.37 14.91
CA ASN A 24 -24.81 12.51 13.73
C ASN A 24 -26.29 12.31 13.32
N GLU A 25 -27.15 13.23 13.70
CA GLU A 25 -28.55 13.28 13.28
C GLU A 25 -28.68 13.72 11.82
N ASN A 26 -29.57 13.08 11.06
CA ASN A 26 -29.83 13.46 9.67
C ASN A 26 -30.95 14.51 9.62
N ILE A 27 -30.59 15.77 9.44
CA ILE A 27 -31.55 16.90 9.37
C ILE A 27 -32.17 17.00 7.96
N GLY A 28 -31.49 16.46 6.95
CA GLY A 28 -31.97 16.43 5.56
C GLY A 28 -31.45 17.59 4.73
N VAL A 29 -32.15 17.95 3.65
CA VAL A 29 -31.74 19.05 2.77
C VAL A 29 -32.22 20.38 3.36
N VAL A 30 -31.30 21.30 3.61
CA VAL A 30 -31.59 22.63 4.16
C VAL A 30 -30.80 23.71 3.41
N PRO A 31 -31.28 24.96 3.42
CA PRO A 31 -30.50 26.10 2.93
C PRO A 31 -29.20 26.26 3.72
N ILE A 32 -28.13 26.69 3.05
CA ILE A 32 -26.82 26.90 3.67
C ILE A 32 -26.87 27.84 4.89
N GLN A 33 -27.72 28.87 4.85
CA GLN A 33 -27.90 29.81 5.96
C GLN A 33 -28.39 29.12 7.23
N LYS A 34 -29.34 28.19 7.10
CA LYS A 34 -29.86 27.40 8.23
C LYS A 34 -28.79 26.44 8.77
N ALA A 35 -28.02 25.80 7.88
CA ALA A 35 -26.91 24.94 8.29
C ALA A 35 -25.82 25.71 9.04
N MET A 36 -25.48 26.91 8.58
CA MET A 36 -24.53 27.80 9.23
C MET A 36 -25.02 28.28 10.60
N GLN A 37 -26.32 28.55 10.73
CA GLN A 37 -26.92 28.90 12.01
C GLN A 37 -26.84 27.75 13.01
N ILE A 38 -27.21 26.53 12.60
CA ILE A 38 -27.12 25.34 13.46
C ILE A 38 -25.68 25.08 13.92
N ALA A 39 -24.70 25.26 13.03
CA ALA A 39 -23.30 25.14 13.40
C ALA A 39 -22.88 26.18 14.44
N ARG A 40 -23.29 27.45 14.28
CA ARG A 40 -23.02 28.53 15.24
C ARG A 40 -23.71 28.32 16.59
N ASP A 41 -24.97 27.88 16.58
CA ASP A 41 -25.74 27.61 17.80
C ASP A 41 -25.13 26.45 18.61
N ALA A 42 -24.49 25.51 17.92
CA ALA A 42 -23.76 24.40 18.53
C ALA A 42 -22.29 24.73 18.85
N GLU A 43 -21.80 25.94 18.56
CA GLU A 43 -20.39 26.35 18.69
C GLU A 43 -19.41 25.43 17.93
N LEU A 44 -19.85 24.88 16.80
CA LEU A 44 -19.09 23.95 15.95
C LEU A 44 -18.93 24.50 14.52
N ASP A 45 -18.15 23.81 13.70
CA ASP A 45 -17.94 24.19 12.30
C ASP A 45 -18.85 23.39 11.36
N LEU A 46 -19.31 24.05 10.30
CA LEU A 46 -19.96 23.39 9.17
C LEU A 46 -18.90 22.90 8.18
N VAL A 47 -18.66 21.60 8.12
CA VAL A 47 -17.64 20.99 7.26
C VAL A 47 -18.29 20.26 6.09
N GLU A 48 -17.89 20.58 4.86
CA GLU A 48 -18.29 19.85 3.66
C GLU A 48 -17.54 18.52 3.56
N VAL A 49 -18.22 17.40 3.80
CA VAL A 49 -17.60 16.06 3.82
C VAL A 49 -17.68 15.34 2.47
N ALA A 50 -18.72 15.62 1.67
CA ALA A 50 -18.90 15.03 0.35
C ALA A 50 -19.31 16.09 -0.68
N PRO A 51 -18.33 16.70 -1.39
CA PRO A 51 -18.60 17.72 -2.40
C PRO A 51 -19.21 17.15 -3.70
N ASN A 52 -19.04 15.86 -3.95
CA ASN A 52 -19.47 15.20 -5.19
C ASN A 52 -20.96 14.78 -5.18
N SER A 53 -21.70 15.09 -4.11
CA SER A 53 -23.13 14.76 -4.00
C SER A 53 -24.00 15.95 -4.42
N GLU A 54 -25.17 15.69 -5.01
CA GLU A 54 -26.18 16.70 -5.28
C GLU A 54 -27.42 16.46 -4.40
N PRO A 55 -27.72 17.33 -3.42
CA PRO A 55 -26.91 18.44 -2.89
C PRO A 55 -25.68 17.96 -2.07
N PRO A 56 -24.62 18.79 -1.93
CA PRO A 56 -23.42 18.43 -1.18
C PRO A 56 -23.72 18.08 0.28
N VAL A 57 -22.97 17.14 0.84
CA VAL A 57 -23.17 16.70 2.23
C VAL A 57 -22.26 17.50 3.15
N CYS A 58 -22.88 18.22 4.09
CA CYS A 58 -22.21 18.98 5.14
C CYS A 58 -22.53 18.35 6.49
N ARG A 59 -21.52 18.30 7.37
CA ARG A 59 -21.69 17.82 8.75
C ARG A 59 -21.20 18.89 9.71
N VAL A 60 -21.96 19.12 10.77
CA VAL A 60 -21.59 20.00 11.88
C VAL A 60 -20.64 19.22 12.79
N MET A 61 -19.38 19.67 12.92
CA MET A 61 -18.37 19.04 13.76
C MET A 61 -17.21 19.99 14.07
N ASP A 62 -16.37 19.64 15.04
CA ASP A 62 -15.10 20.34 15.28
C ASP A 62 -14.10 20.00 14.16
N PHE A 63 -13.75 21.01 13.35
CA PHE A 63 -12.86 20.82 12.21
C PHE A 63 -11.41 20.49 12.64
N GLY A 64 -10.95 21.05 13.75
CA GLY A 64 -9.60 20.83 14.27
C GLY A 64 -9.42 19.40 14.76
N LYS A 65 -10.38 18.89 15.55
CA LYS A 65 -10.39 17.50 16.02
C LYS A 65 -10.49 16.52 14.85
N PHE A 66 -11.37 16.79 13.88
CA PHE A 66 -11.51 15.96 12.68
C PHE A 66 -10.20 15.85 11.89
N LEU A 67 -9.49 16.96 11.69
CA LEU A 67 -8.21 16.96 10.97
C LEU A 67 -7.15 16.18 11.74
N TYR A 68 -7.12 16.29 13.08
CA TYR A 68 -6.21 15.52 13.92
C TYR A 68 -6.48 14.01 13.82
N GLU A 69 -7.72 13.57 14.00
CA GLU A 69 -8.09 12.16 13.93
C GLU A 69 -7.81 11.56 12.56
N ARG A 70 -8.13 12.31 11.49
CA ARG A 70 -7.84 11.88 10.12
C ARG A 70 -6.35 11.77 9.86
N THR A 71 -5.55 12.77 10.26
CA THR A 71 -4.09 12.70 10.08
C THR A 71 -3.46 11.60 10.93
N LYS A 72 -3.99 11.32 12.12
CA LYS A 72 -3.58 10.19 12.96
C LYS A 72 -3.89 8.86 12.27
N LYS A 73 -5.12 8.67 11.80
CA LYS A 73 -5.54 7.48 11.06
C LYS A 73 -4.73 7.28 9.78
N ASP A 74 -4.47 8.34 9.02
CA ASP A 74 -3.65 8.30 7.81
C ASP A 74 -2.19 7.92 8.15
N LYS A 75 -1.63 8.42 9.25
CA LYS A 75 -0.29 8.03 9.72
C LYS A 75 -0.25 6.56 10.18
N GLU A 76 -1.26 6.10 10.90
CA GLU A 76 -1.40 4.71 11.33
C GLU A 76 -1.55 3.78 10.12
N ALA A 77 -2.39 4.13 9.16
CA ALA A 77 -2.56 3.39 7.91
C ALA A 77 -1.25 3.33 7.10
N ARG A 78 -0.52 4.45 7.01
CA ARG A 78 0.81 4.48 6.35
C ARG A 78 1.85 3.62 7.06
N LYS A 79 1.84 3.58 8.39
CA LYS A 79 2.73 2.69 9.17
C LYS A 79 2.34 1.22 9.02
N ALA A 80 1.04 0.93 8.96
CA ALA A 80 0.52 -0.42 8.80
C ALA A 80 0.72 -0.97 7.37
N GLN A 81 0.85 -0.09 6.38
CA GLN A 81 1.15 -0.45 5.01
C GLN A 81 2.59 -0.99 4.92
N THR A 82 2.72 -2.30 4.76
CA THR A 82 4.01 -2.93 4.47
C THR A 82 4.53 -2.44 3.12
N LYS A 83 5.59 -1.64 3.15
CA LYS A 83 6.24 -1.12 1.95
C LYS A 83 7.04 -2.26 1.30
N ILE A 84 6.48 -2.84 0.24
CA ILE A 84 7.19 -3.84 -0.56
C ILE A 84 8.23 -3.11 -1.40
N GLU A 85 9.50 -3.20 -1.01
CA GLU A 85 10.59 -2.62 -1.79
C GLU A 85 11.12 -3.64 -2.79
N VAL A 86 11.62 -3.14 -3.93
CA VAL A 86 12.37 -3.96 -4.89
C VAL A 86 13.85 -3.80 -4.57
N LYS A 87 14.48 -4.86 -4.07
CA LYS A 87 15.92 -4.93 -3.84
C LYS A 87 16.59 -5.49 -5.08
N GLU A 88 17.75 -4.94 -5.45
CA GLU A 88 18.49 -5.39 -6.63
C GLU A 88 19.80 -6.07 -6.24
N ILE A 89 20.05 -7.23 -6.85
CA ILE A 89 21.33 -7.93 -6.77
C ILE A 89 21.98 -7.89 -8.14
N ARG A 90 23.25 -7.47 -8.17
CA ARG A 90 24.03 -7.40 -9.40
C ARG A 90 25.14 -8.44 -9.39
N LEU A 91 25.14 -9.29 -10.40
CA LEU A 91 26.10 -10.35 -10.63
C LEU A 91 26.81 -10.16 -11.96
N ARG A 92 27.86 -10.95 -12.17
CA ARG A 92 28.61 -11.03 -13.43
C ARG A 92 28.71 -12.50 -13.88
N PRO A 93 28.81 -12.78 -15.19
CA PRO A 93 28.93 -14.17 -15.69
C PRO A 93 30.15 -14.93 -15.17
N LYS A 94 31.18 -14.24 -14.67
CA LYS A 94 32.41 -14.83 -14.10
C LYS A 94 32.48 -14.68 -12.58
N THR A 95 31.33 -14.64 -11.91
CA THR A 95 31.30 -14.49 -10.45
C THR A 95 31.73 -15.81 -9.80
N ASN A 96 32.60 -15.72 -8.78
CA ASN A 96 32.98 -16.89 -7.99
C ASN A 96 31.74 -17.45 -7.26
N GLU A 97 31.62 -18.78 -7.20
CA GLU A 97 30.53 -19.50 -6.55
C GLU A 97 30.27 -19.03 -5.11
N HIS A 98 31.32 -18.77 -4.34
CA HIS A 98 31.18 -18.28 -2.97
C HIS A 98 30.51 -16.90 -2.91
N HIS A 99 30.87 -15.99 -3.84
CA HIS A 99 30.28 -14.66 -3.93
C HIS A 99 28.84 -14.72 -4.44
N ARG A 100 28.54 -15.64 -5.37
CA ARG A 100 27.17 -15.92 -5.82
C ARG A 100 26.30 -16.40 -4.66
N GLY A 101 26.78 -17.37 -3.88
CA GLY A 101 26.08 -17.90 -2.71
C GLY A 101 25.76 -16.83 -1.65
N PHE A 102 26.67 -15.89 -1.37
CA PHE A 102 26.35 -14.77 -0.47
C PHE A 102 25.21 -13.91 -1.00
N LYS A 103 25.22 -13.59 -2.30
CA LYS A 103 24.14 -12.84 -2.92
C LYS A 103 22.82 -13.61 -2.92
N THR A 104 22.83 -14.92 -3.17
CA THR A 104 21.61 -15.73 -3.08
C THR A 104 21.05 -15.76 -1.65
N ARG A 105 21.91 -15.79 -0.62
CA ARG A 105 21.47 -15.68 0.79
C ARG A 105 20.85 -14.33 1.12
N ASP A 106 21.42 -13.23 0.62
CA ASP A 106 20.84 -11.90 0.76
C ASP A 106 19.46 -11.84 0.07
N ALA A 107 19.35 -12.42 -1.14
CA ALA A 107 18.09 -12.53 -1.87
C ALA A 107 17.03 -13.27 -1.05
N ARG A 108 17.39 -14.44 -0.50
CA ARG A 108 16.53 -15.26 0.36
C ARG A 108 16.02 -14.46 1.56
N LYS A 109 16.91 -13.72 2.23
CA LYS A 109 16.53 -12.87 3.37
C LYS A 109 15.49 -11.82 2.97
N TRP A 110 15.71 -11.11 1.86
CA TRP A 110 14.78 -10.08 1.39
C TRP A 110 13.44 -10.65 0.96
N LEU A 111 13.43 -11.82 0.32
CA LEU A 111 12.21 -12.53 -0.06
C LEU A 111 11.41 -12.97 1.19
N LEU A 112 12.08 -13.45 2.24
CA LEU A 112 11.43 -13.79 3.52
C LEU A 112 10.88 -12.56 4.25
N GLU A 113 11.53 -11.41 4.10
CA GLU A 113 11.03 -10.11 4.58
C GLU A 113 9.83 -9.57 3.75
N GLY A 114 9.48 -10.23 2.64
CA GLY A 114 8.36 -9.86 1.77
C GLY A 114 8.72 -8.83 0.69
N ASN A 115 10.01 -8.56 0.48
CA ASN A 115 10.49 -7.70 -0.60
C ASN A 115 10.60 -8.47 -1.92
N LYS A 116 10.51 -7.74 -3.02
CA LYS A 116 10.80 -8.29 -4.35
C LYS A 116 12.30 -8.18 -4.61
N VAL A 117 12.86 -9.13 -5.34
CA VAL A 117 14.29 -9.15 -5.68
C VAL A 117 14.46 -9.14 -7.19
N LYS A 118 15.10 -8.10 -7.73
CA LYS A 118 15.58 -8.07 -9.12
C LYS A 118 17.00 -8.60 -9.15
N VAL A 119 17.22 -9.73 -9.82
CA VAL A 119 18.56 -10.29 -10.04
C VAL A 119 19.02 -9.86 -11.42
N THR A 120 20.13 -9.14 -11.50
CA THR A 120 20.67 -8.58 -12.74
C THR A 120 22.09 -9.08 -12.97
N ILE A 121 22.34 -9.74 -14.09
CA ILE A 121 23.67 -10.09 -14.56
C ILE A 121 24.12 -9.05 -15.58
N ARG A 122 25.26 -8.41 -15.33
CA ARG A 122 25.83 -7.40 -16.24
C ARG A 122 26.91 -8.01 -17.12
N PHE A 123 26.76 -7.83 -18.44
CA PHE A 123 27.74 -8.25 -19.44
C PHE A 123 28.82 -7.18 -19.65
N ARG A 124 30.08 -7.59 -19.76
CA ARG A 124 31.20 -6.71 -20.11
C ARG A 124 31.75 -7.01 -21.51
N GLY A 125 31.94 -5.97 -22.31
CA GLY A 125 32.51 -6.10 -23.65
C GLY A 125 31.70 -7.03 -24.55
N ARG A 126 32.36 -8.08 -25.06
CA ARG A 126 31.83 -9.12 -25.96
C ARG A 126 31.04 -10.22 -25.26
N GLU A 127 30.93 -10.20 -23.93
CA GLU A 127 30.22 -11.25 -23.17
C GLU A 127 28.71 -11.31 -23.47
N ILE A 128 28.14 -10.27 -24.11
CA ILE A 128 26.75 -10.27 -24.57
C ILE A 128 26.47 -11.36 -25.62
N THR A 129 27.50 -11.88 -26.31
CA THR A 129 27.35 -12.96 -27.30
C THR A 129 27.13 -14.33 -26.66
N TYR A 130 27.29 -14.45 -25.33
CA TYR A 130 27.06 -15.69 -24.58
C TYR A 130 25.94 -15.50 -23.54
N PRO A 131 24.69 -15.26 -23.98
CA PRO A 131 23.56 -15.08 -23.07
C PRO A 131 23.20 -16.38 -22.33
N GLU A 132 23.59 -17.54 -22.87
CA GLU A 132 23.30 -18.86 -22.28
C GLU A 132 23.89 -19.01 -20.88
N ILE A 133 25.13 -18.53 -20.66
CA ILE A 133 25.80 -18.58 -19.35
C ILE A 133 25.01 -17.79 -18.31
N ALA A 134 24.56 -16.59 -18.67
CA ALA A 134 23.75 -15.76 -17.77
C ALA A 134 22.37 -16.38 -17.54
N LEU A 135 21.79 -17.03 -18.54
CA LEU A 135 20.51 -17.71 -18.41
C LEU A 135 20.60 -18.91 -17.45
N GLU A 136 21.69 -19.67 -17.52
CA GLU A 136 21.97 -20.80 -16.62
C GLU A 136 22.19 -20.33 -15.18
N ASP A 137 23.04 -19.32 -14.97
CA ASP A 137 23.24 -18.69 -13.65
C ASP A 137 21.91 -18.22 -13.03
N LEU A 138 21.07 -17.59 -13.85
CA LEU A 138 19.76 -17.12 -13.43
C LEU A 138 18.84 -18.30 -13.06
N ARG A 139 18.81 -19.36 -13.87
CA ARG A 139 18.03 -20.57 -13.57
C ARG A 139 18.48 -21.25 -12.28
N GLU A 140 19.78 -21.39 -12.04
CA GLU A 140 20.33 -21.95 -10.81
C GLU A 140 19.86 -21.17 -9.57
N ILE A 141 19.95 -19.84 -9.63
CA ILE A 141 19.49 -18.96 -8.53
C ILE A 141 17.98 -19.09 -8.31
N ALA A 142 17.20 -19.15 -9.39
CA ALA A 142 15.75 -19.34 -9.29
C ALA A 142 15.38 -20.70 -8.68
N GLN A 143 16.14 -21.75 -8.98
CA GLN A 143 15.94 -23.09 -8.44
C GLN A 143 16.32 -23.16 -6.95
N GLU A 144 17.43 -22.54 -6.54
CA GLU A 144 17.86 -22.46 -5.14
C GLU A 144 16.87 -21.69 -4.25
N LEU A 145 16.12 -20.75 -4.85
CA LEU A 145 15.13 -19.91 -4.16
C LEU A 145 13.68 -20.35 -4.40
N ALA A 146 13.44 -21.46 -5.10
CA ALA A 146 12.09 -21.91 -5.47
C ALA A 146 11.21 -22.25 -4.25
N ASP A 147 11.81 -22.50 -3.09
CA ASP A 147 11.10 -22.73 -1.83
C ASP A 147 10.53 -21.45 -1.21
N VAL A 148 11.11 -20.29 -1.48
CA VAL A 148 10.73 -18.99 -0.90
C VAL A 148 10.25 -17.96 -1.92
N ALA A 149 10.44 -18.20 -3.23
CA ALA A 149 10.17 -17.25 -4.29
C ALA A 149 9.33 -17.80 -5.43
N ILE A 150 8.64 -16.90 -6.13
CA ILE A 150 7.99 -17.12 -7.41
C ILE A 150 8.64 -16.22 -8.47
N ILE A 151 8.74 -16.71 -9.70
CA ILE A 151 9.24 -15.90 -10.81
C ILE A 151 8.09 -14.98 -11.28
N GLU A 152 8.21 -13.67 -11.03
CA GLU A 152 7.26 -12.68 -11.54
C GLU A 152 7.63 -12.26 -12.96
N GLN A 153 8.93 -12.06 -13.22
CA GLN A 153 9.45 -11.71 -14.53
C GLN A 153 10.56 -12.69 -14.90
N SER A 154 10.32 -13.43 -15.99
CA SER A 154 11.29 -14.37 -16.54
C SER A 154 12.58 -13.66 -17.00
N PRO A 155 13.71 -14.37 -17.06
CA PRO A 155 14.98 -13.81 -17.53
C PRO A 155 14.83 -13.12 -18.89
N ASN A 156 15.12 -11.82 -18.94
CA ASN A 156 15.10 -11.05 -20.17
C ASN A 156 16.37 -10.19 -20.30
N ILE A 157 16.79 -9.94 -21.55
CA ILE A 157 17.93 -9.10 -21.88
C ILE A 157 17.45 -7.65 -22.03
N GLU A 158 17.93 -6.78 -21.14
CA GLU A 158 17.73 -5.34 -21.19
C GLU A 158 19.09 -4.68 -21.49
N GLY A 159 19.36 -4.42 -22.78
CA GLY A 159 20.59 -3.77 -23.23
C GLY A 159 21.86 -4.58 -22.94
N ARG A 160 22.65 -4.14 -21.96
CA ARG A 160 23.91 -4.80 -21.54
C ARG A 160 23.75 -5.64 -20.27
N THR A 161 22.52 -5.93 -19.88
CA THR A 161 22.18 -6.69 -18.68
C THR A 161 21.15 -7.74 -19.03
N MET A 162 21.21 -8.91 -18.40
CA MET A 162 20.12 -9.86 -18.34
C MET A 162 19.60 -9.90 -16.92
N GLY A 163 18.29 -9.86 -16.72
CA GLY A 163 17.75 -9.90 -15.36
C GLY A 163 16.42 -10.62 -15.25
N MET A 164 16.10 -11.03 -14.03
CA MET A 164 14.81 -11.60 -13.63
C MET A 164 14.27 -10.86 -12.41
N VAL A 165 12.98 -10.98 -12.16
CA VAL A 165 12.35 -10.51 -10.92
C VAL A 165 11.71 -11.68 -10.18
N LEU A 166 12.12 -11.85 -8.93
CA LEU A 166 11.60 -12.82 -7.99
C LEU A 166 10.66 -12.11 -7.00
N GLY A 167 9.45 -12.62 -6.87
CA GLY A 167 8.49 -12.23 -5.85
C GLY A 167 8.50 -13.21 -4.67
N PRO A 168 8.13 -12.78 -3.46
CA PRO A 168 8.05 -13.68 -2.30
C PRO A 168 6.84 -14.63 -2.42
N LEU A 169 7.04 -15.92 -2.14
CA LEU A 169 5.97 -16.94 -2.16
C LEU A 169 4.92 -16.68 -1.06
N LYS A 170 5.38 -16.24 0.12
CA LYS A 170 4.54 -15.78 1.23
C LYS A 170 4.59 -14.26 1.31
N SER A 171 3.72 -13.58 0.55
CA SER A 171 3.55 -12.14 0.72
C SER A 171 3.03 -11.83 2.14
N PRO A 172 3.53 -10.81 2.85
CA PRO A 172 3.02 -10.41 4.16
C PRO A 172 1.52 -10.05 4.14
N ALA A 173 0.96 -9.72 2.97
CA ALA A 173 -0.48 -9.53 2.78
C ALA A 173 -1.30 -10.83 2.95
N LYS A 174 -0.74 -12.00 2.61
CA LYS A 174 -1.37 -13.30 2.85
C LYS A 174 -1.21 -13.78 4.29
N LYS A 175 -0.18 -13.33 5.01
CA LYS A 175 0.00 -13.66 6.44
C LYS A 175 -1.08 -13.00 7.32
N LYS A 176 -1.40 -11.73 7.06
CA LYS A 176 -2.52 -11.04 7.74
C LYS A 176 -3.90 -11.62 7.41
N ALA A 177 -4.10 -12.16 6.20
CA ALA A 177 -5.35 -12.83 5.84
C ALA A 177 -5.50 -14.22 6.50
N ALA A 178 -4.39 -14.91 6.79
CA ALA A 178 -4.42 -16.20 7.49
C ALA A 178 -4.57 -16.03 9.02
N GLU A 179 -3.93 -15.03 9.64
CA GLU A 179 -4.10 -14.75 11.07
C GLU A 179 -5.51 -14.25 11.43
N ASN A 180 -6.17 -13.52 10.54
CA ASN A 180 -7.56 -13.07 10.76
C ASN A 180 -8.60 -14.20 10.62
N GLN A 181 -8.24 -15.37 10.07
CA GLN A 181 -9.16 -16.51 9.98
C GLN A 181 -9.13 -17.37 11.25
N ASP A 182 -8.02 -17.40 11.99
CA ASP A 182 -7.92 -18.19 13.22
C ASP A 182 -8.62 -17.51 14.41
N SER A 183 -8.72 -16.17 14.45
CA SER A 183 -9.42 -15.45 15.51
C SER A 183 -10.95 -15.50 15.40
N ASP A 184 -11.50 -15.57 14.19
CA ASP A 184 -12.96 -15.60 13.93
C ASP A 184 -13.57 -16.99 14.24
N SER A 185 -12.74 -18.04 14.23
CA SER A 185 -13.14 -19.41 14.61
C SER A 185 -13.19 -19.68 16.13
N GLN A 186 -12.64 -18.78 16.97
CA GLN A 186 -12.68 -18.96 18.43
C GLN A 186 -13.85 -18.21 19.10
N GLU A 187 -14.35 -17.11 18.54
CA GLU A 187 -15.53 -16.40 19.10
C GLU A 187 -16.86 -17.12 18.78
N SER A 188 -16.94 -17.86 17.68
CA SER A 188 -18.16 -18.59 17.29
C SER A 188 -18.44 -19.87 18.10
N GLN A 189 -17.48 -20.38 18.88
CA GLN A 189 -17.68 -21.58 19.72
C GLN A 189 -18.08 -21.30 21.18
N THR A 190 -18.11 -20.04 21.62
CA THR A 190 -18.38 -19.70 23.05
C THR A 190 -19.81 -19.18 23.30
N GLN A 191 -20.65 -19.06 22.27
CA GLN A 191 -22.04 -18.57 22.39
C GLN A 191 -23.12 -19.66 22.35
N GLU A 192 -22.75 -20.94 22.24
CA GLU A 192 -23.69 -22.08 22.18
C GLU A 192 -23.45 -23.18 23.24
N ALA A 193 -22.99 -22.82 24.44
CA ALA A 193 -22.91 -23.75 25.59
C ALA A 193 -23.54 -23.17 26.86
#